data_AF-A0A0G2IG75-F1
#
_entry.id   AF-A0A0G2IG75-F1
#
_cell.length_a   1.000
_cell.length_b   1.000
_cell.length_c   1.000
_cell.angle_alpha   90.00
_cell.angle_beta   90.00
_cell.angle_gamma   90.00
#
_symmetry.space_group_name_H-M   'P 1'
#
loop_
_entity.id
_entity.type
_entity.pdbx_description
1 polymer ?
#
loop_
_entity_poly.entity_id
_entity_poly.type
_entity_poly.pdbx_seq_one_letter_code
_entity_poly.pdbx_strand_id
1 'polypeptide(L)'
;MIGQPTGTSLKFADHGAEGIRRWADSHGCEDCEIEKVALEGEGKIADRVENLWKLLLNWIDHIREADLIIVSCHSQGVPVSVMLLAKLIELGIITDAKIGVCAMAGVNLGPFPDYKSGMGMLMGSAAELWEFANSESEVSKRYEASLKTVLAYGVRITYVGSIDDQLVPIESAIYSPASHPYIYRAVFIDGRIHAPDFIAHLVGFACKLRNLGVSDHGLIRELSVPLAGSLYGGEGHSRLYDDGQVYDLAIAHALETTNVGDVPCEIHKFEGLTTSNPYLLPWIMRGLLEEDFVKTELSTETEELLRQFDDWKPTTKALKDVKYRLEAVRSKL
;
A
#
# COMPACT_ATOMS: atom_id res chain seq x y z
N MET A 1 23.88 15.20 -3.34
CA MET A 1 24.29 14.43 -2.14
C MET A 1 23.02 14.27 -1.32
N ILE A 2 22.29 13.16 -1.49
CA ILE A 2 21.05 12.89 -0.74
C ILE A 2 21.51 12.36 0.62
N GLY A 3 21.47 13.20 1.65
CA GLY A 3 21.68 12.75 3.02
C GLY A 3 20.53 11.85 3.44
N GLN A 4 20.84 10.77 4.15
CA GLN A 4 19.85 9.86 4.68
C GLN A 4 19.00 10.57 5.74
N PRO A 5 17.67 10.39 5.75
CA PRO A 5 16.83 10.97 6.79
C PRO A 5 16.87 10.09 8.05
N THR A 6 17.80 10.37 8.95
CA THR A 6 17.71 9.93 10.35
C THR A 6 16.46 10.54 11.00
N GLY A 7 15.71 9.78 11.81
CA GLY A 7 14.52 10.26 12.52
C GLY A 7 13.18 10.02 11.81
N THR A 8 13.17 9.31 10.68
CA THR A 8 11.93 9.00 9.97
C THR A 8 11.04 8.04 10.76
N SER A 9 11.62 7.05 11.45
CA SER A 9 10.82 6.10 12.24
C SER A 9 10.24 6.74 13.50
N LEU A 10 10.92 7.75 14.07
CA LEU A 10 10.38 8.57 15.15
C LEU A 10 9.13 9.32 14.68
N LYS A 11 9.19 9.96 13.50
CA LYS A 11 8.02 10.63 12.91
C LYS A 11 6.85 9.67 12.73
N PHE A 12 7.09 8.45 12.24
CA PHE A 12 6.03 7.46 12.05
C PHE A 12 5.40 7.00 13.36
N ALA A 13 6.22 6.85 14.41
CA ALA A 13 5.74 6.54 15.75
C ALA A 13 4.94 7.70 16.35
N ASP A 14 5.36 8.94 16.12
CA ASP A 14 4.65 10.14 16.56
C ASP A 14 3.28 10.26 15.89
N HIS A 15 3.21 10.18 14.55
CA HIS A 15 1.93 10.24 13.84
C HIS A 15 0.99 9.07 14.19
N GLY A 16 1.54 7.87 14.37
CA GLY A 16 0.76 6.72 14.85
C GLY A 16 0.17 6.97 16.24
N ALA A 17 0.98 7.47 17.18
CA ALA A 17 0.53 7.79 18.54
C ALA A 17 -0.50 8.92 18.56
N GLU A 18 -0.31 9.96 17.74
CA GLU A 18 -1.28 11.03 17.59
C GLU A 18 -2.62 10.54 17.03
N GLY A 19 -2.58 9.64 16.03
CA GLY A 19 -3.79 9.01 15.49
C GLY A 19 -4.52 8.16 16.53
N ILE A 20 -3.78 7.37 17.31
CA ILE A 20 -4.37 6.55 18.40
C ILE A 20 -5.02 7.47 19.42
N ARG A 21 -4.34 8.55 19.82
CA ARG A 21 -4.88 9.54 20.76
C ARG A 21 -6.16 10.18 20.23
N ARG A 22 -6.17 10.65 18.98
CA ARG A 22 -7.37 11.22 18.34
C ARG A 22 -8.53 10.24 18.35
N TRP A 23 -8.27 8.98 18.01
CA TRP A 23 -9.30 7.95 18.03
C TRP A 23 -9.80 7.70 19.46
N ALA A 24 -8.91 7.53 20.44
CA ALA A 24 -9.26 7.27 21.83
C ALA A 24 -10.09 8.41 22.44
N ASP A 25 -9.68 9.67 22.24
CA ASP A 25 -10.39 10.85 22.74
C ASP A 25 -11.80 10.94 22.14
N SER A 26 -11.96 10.67 20.84
CA SER A 26 -13.27 10.67 20.18
C SER A 26 -14.20 9.53 20.60
N HIS A 27 -13.66 8.49 21.25
CA HIS A 27 -14.41 7.33 21.75
C HIS A 27 -14.52 7.29 23.28
N GLY A 28 -14.10 8.35 23.98
CA GLY A 28 -14.19 8.46 25.44
C GLY A 28 -13.19 7.60 26.21
N CYS A 29 -12.08 7.22 25.60
CA CYS A 29 -10.98 6.45 26.20
C CYS A 29 -9.80 7.36 26.58
N GLU A 30 -10.05 8.42 27.36
CA GLU A 30 -9.07 9.46 27.70
C GLU A 30 -7.85 8.92 28.48
N ASP A 31 -8.02 7.81 29.19
CA ASP A 31 -6.99 7.11 29.98
C ASP A 31 -6.10 6.16 29.16
N CYS A 32 -6.27 6.11 27.84
CA CYS A 32 -5.42 5.33 26.95
C CYS A 32 -3.94 5.69 27.15
N GLU A 33 -3.10 4.71 27.49
CA GLU A 33 -1.64 4.86 27.57
C GLU A 33 -1.02 4.48 26.22
N ILE A 34 -0.06 5.28 25.73
CA ILE A 34 0.56 5.08 24.41
C ILE A 34 2.07 5.06 24.56
N GLU A 35 2.66 3.88 24.35
CA GLU A 35 4.11 3.69 24.26
C GLU A 35 4.57 3.78 22.81
N LYS A 36 5.69 4.49 22.56
CA LYS A 36 6.21 4.72 21.21
C LYS A 36 7.51 3.98 21.01
N VAL A 37 7.53 3.08 20.02
CA VAL A 37 8.74 2.32 19.65
C VAL A 37 9.17 2.69 18.24
N ALA A 38 10.32 3.36 18.13
CA ALA A 38 10.92 3.71 16.85
C ALA A 38 12.05 2.73 16.50
N LEU A 39 11.81 1.91 15.48
CA LEU A 39 12.75 0.90 15.00
C LEU A 39 13.49 1.39 13.75
N GLU A 40 14.74 1.82 13.91
CA GLU A 40 15.61 2.22 12.80
C GLU A 40 16.67 1.17 12.50
N GLY A 41 16.89 0.92 11.21
CA GLY A 41 17.85 -0.07 10.75
C GLY A 41 18.03 0.01 9.25
N GLU A 42 19.26 -0.27 8.81
CA GLU A 42 19.66 -0.24 7.42
C GLU A 42 20.06 -1.63 6.92
N GLY A 43 20.31 -1.73 5.61
CA GLY A 43 20.80 -2.94 4.96
C GLY A 43 19.73 -3.67 4.17
N LYS A 44 20.06 -4.92 3.82
CA LYS A 44 19.17 -5.83 3.11
C LYS A 44 17.97 -6.22 3.98
N ILE A 45 16.90 -6.73 3.36
CA ILE A 45 15.67 -7.12 4.05
C ILE A 45 15.97 -8.08 5.19
N ALA A 46 16.70 -9.17 4.93
CA ALA A 46 16.99 -10.18 5.94
C ALA A 46 17.82 -9.63 7.11
N ASP A 47 18.88 -8.87 6.81
CA ASP A 47 19.73 -8.24 7.83
C ASP A 47 18.94 -7.23 8.66
N ARG A 48 18.07 -6.46 8.02
CA ARG A 48 17.21 -5.47 8.69
C ARG A 48 16.21 -6.16 9.61
N VAL A 49 15.57 -7.25 9.18
CA VAL A 49 14.69 -8.05 10.05
C VAL A 49 15.47 -8.58 11.26
N GLU A 50 16.70 -9.08 11.09
CA GLU A 50 17.51 -9.58 12.21
C GLU A 50 17.91 -8.46 13.19
N ASN A 51 18.36 -7.32 12.67
CA ASN A 51 18.80 -6.19 13.49
C ASN A 51 17.63 -5.57 14.25
N LEU A 52 16.52 -5.32 13.57
CA LEU A 52 15.32 -4.77 14.21
C LEU A 52 14.69 -5.75 15.20
N TRP A 53 14.79 -7.06 14.94
CA TRP A 53 14.39 -8.07 15.93
C TRP A 53 15.18 -7.94 17.23
N LYS A 54 16.52 -7.79 17.16
CA LYS A 54 17.37 -7.63 18.35
C LYS A 54 17.01 -6.37 19.12
N LEU A 55 16.72 -5.27 18.42
CA LEU A 55 16.25 -4.03 19.05
C LEU A 55 14.90 -4.25 19.73
N LEU A 56 13.96 -4.91 19.04
CA LEU A 56 12.60 -5.14 19.53
C LEU A 56 12.54 -5.91 20.86
N LEU A 57 13.57 -6.71 21.17
CA LEU A 57 13.69 -7.42 22.45
C LEU A 57 13.59 -6.50 23.66
N ASN A 58 13.96 -5.22 23.54
CA ASN A 58 13.86 -4.25 24.64
C ASN A 58 12.41 -3.86 24.99
N TRP A 59 11.44 -4.18 24.13
CA TRP A 59 10.03 -3.81 24.30
C TRP A 59 9.08 -5.01 24.34
N ILE A 60 9.61 -6.23 24.51
CA ILE A 60 8.80 -7.46 24.50
C ILE A 60 7.71 -7.45 25.58
N ASP A 61 8.03 -6.94 26.77
CA ASP A 61 7.07 -6.90 27.88
C ASP A 61 5.93 -5.91 27.56
N HIS A 62 6.26 -4.72 27.01
CA HIS A 62 5.24 -3.78 26.51
C HIS A 62 4.37 -4.38 25.40
N ILE A 63 4.97 -5.15 24.47
CA ILE A 63 4.23 -5.80 23.38
C ILE A 63 3.25 -6.85 23.91
N ARG A 64 3.63 -7.60 24.95
CA ARG A 64 2.79 -8.62 25.58
C ARG A 64 1.61 -8.02 26.34
N GLU A 65 1.80 -6.84 26.91
CA GLU A 65 0.80 -6.16 27.73
C GLU A 65 -0.16 -5.28 26.91
N ALA A 66 0.16 -5.01 25.63
CA ALA A 66 -0.62 -4.11 24.79
C ALA A 66 -1.98 -4.70 24.36
N ASP A 67 -3.04 -3.90 24.48
CA ASP A 67 -4.36 -4.22 23.91
C ASP A 67 -4.42 -3.94 22.38
N LEU A 68 -3.61 -2.97 21.93
CA LEU A 68 -3.53 -2.52 20.55
C LEU A 68 -2.07 -2.30 20.15
N ILE A 69 -1.69 -2.84 18.99
CA ILE A 69 -0.39 -2.60 18.36
C ILE A 69 -0.64 -1.98 16.98
N ILE A 70 -0.14 -0.77 16.75
CA ILE A 70 -0.11 -0.13 15.43
C ILE A 70 1.32 -0.11 14.90
N VAL A 71 1.52 -0.73 13.74
CA VAL A 71 2.81 -0.73 13.05
C VAL A 71 2.76 0.25 11.89
N SER A 72 3.44 1.39 12.03
CA SER A 72 3.59 2.37 10.97
C SER A 72 4.88 2.13 10.19
N CYS A 73 4.78 1.83 8.90
CA CYS A 73 5.92 1.48 8.07
C CYS A 73 5.82 2.06 6.66
N HIS A 74 6.99 2.28 6.04
CA HIS A 74 7.08 2.94 4.73
C HIS A 74 8.08 2.23 3.82
N SER A 75 7.78 2.15 2.53
CA SER A 75 8.70 1.67 1.49
C SER A 75 9.26 0.28 1.80
N GLN A 76 10.58 0.12 1.83
CA GLN A 76 11.24 -1.13 2.25
C GLN A 76 10.83 -1.58 3.67
N GLY A 77 10.44 -0.66 4.55
CA GLY A 77 9.98 -0.97 5.89
C GLY A 77 8.71 -1.82 5.90
N VAL A 78 7.86 -1.75 4.87
CA VAL A 78 6.61 -2.52 4.80
C VAL A 78 6.86 -4.03 4.81
N PRO A 79 7.63 -4.62 3.88
CA PRO A 79 7.91 -6.05 3.92
C PRO A 79 8.67 -6.47 5.17
N VAL A 80 9.58 -5.63 5.67
CA VAL A 80 10.33 -5.89 6.91
C VAL A 80 9.39 -5.96 8.13
N SER A 81 8.46 -5.03 8.26
CA SER A 81 7.49 -4.98 9.35
C SER A 81 6.56 -6.20 9.34
N VAL A 82 6.08 -6.63 8.17
CA VAL A 82 5.26 -7.85 8.06
C VAL A 82 6.05 -9.09 8.48
N MET A 83 7.31 -9.22 8.07
CA MET A 83 8.17 -10.34 8.48
C MET A 83 8.48 -10.34 9.98
N LEU A 84 8.72 -9.16 10.57
CA LEU A 84 8.89 -9.02 12.03
C LEU A 84 7.62 -9.39 12.78
N LEU A 85 6.47 -8.96 12.29
CA LEU A 85 5.18 -9.24 12.92
C LEU A 85 4.84 -10.73 12.88
N ALA A 86 5.07 -11.39 11.74
CA ALA A 86 4.92 -12.84 11.63
C ALA A 86 5.78 -13.57 12.67
N LYS A 87 7.03 -13.13 12.86
CA LYS A 87 7.94 -13.70 13.87
C LYS A 87 7.44 -13.50 15.31
N LEU A 88 6.89 -12.33 15.64
CA LEU A 88 6.30 -12.07 16.97
C LEU A 88 5.12 -13.01 17.26
N ILE A 89 4.26 -13.21 16.25
CA ILE A 89 3.10 -14.10 16.33
C ILE A 89 3.53 -15.56 16.47
N GLU A 90 4.44 -16.03 15.62
CA GLU A 90 4.93 -17.42 15.63
C GLU A 90 5.64 -17.80 16.94
N LEU A 91 6.29 -16.84 17.59
CA LEU A 91 6.93 -17.04 18.89
C LEU A 91 5.96 -16.90 20.08
N GLY A 92 4.67 -16.63 19.83
CA GLY A 92 3.66 -16.45 20.88
C GLY A 92 3.94 -15.25 21.78
N ILE A 93 4.61 -14.21 21.26
CA ILE A 93 4.84 -12.97 21.99
C ILE A 93 3.58 -12.11 21.98
N ILE A 94 2.90 -12.04 20.84
CA ILE A 94 1.59 -11.40 20.74
C ILE A 94 0.53 -12.49 20.85
N THR A 95 -0.37 -12.35 21.82
CA THR A 95 -1.43 -13.34 22.09
C THR A 95 -2.80 -12.80 21.82
N ASP A 96 -3.13 -11.61 22.36
CA ASP A 96 -4.51 -11.10 22.40
C ASP A 96 -4.68 -9.71 21.76
N ALA A 97 -3.58 -8.99 21.51
CA ALA A 97 -3.61 -7.62 21.02
C ALA A 97 -4.31 -7.53 19.65
N LYS A 98 -5.15 -6.50 19.45
CA LYS A 98 -5.55 -6.09 18.10
C LYS A 98 -4.34 -5.49 17.39
N ILE A 99 -4.14 -5.82 16.12
CA ILE A 99 -2.98 -5.33 15.36
C ILE A 99 -3.44 -4.66 14.07
N GLY A 100 -2.99 -3.41 13.89
CA GLY A 100 -3.12 -2.65 12.66
C GLY A 100 -1.77 -2.35 12.03
N VAL A 101 -1.67 -2.36 10.70
CA VAL A 101 -0.48 -1.97 9.96
C VAL A 101 -0.83 -0.81 9.02
N CYS A 102 -0.19 0.33 9.23
CA CYS A 102 -0.18 1.46 8.31
C CYS A 102 0.98 1.28 7.34
N ALA A 103 0.72 0.67 6.18
CA ALA A 103 1.72 0.31 5.17
C ALA A 103 1.76 1.34 4.03
N MET A 104 2.73 2.24 4.08
CA MET A 104 2.82 3.38 3.15
C MET A 104 3.84 3.12 2.04
N ALA A 105 3.46 3.34 0.78
CA ALA A 105 4.34 3.24 -0.39
C ALA A 105 5.20 1.96 -0.43
N GLY A 106 4.66 0.83 0.00
CA GLY A 106 5.41 -0.39 0.27
C GLY A 106 6.07 -1.01 -0.96
N VAL A 107 7.32 -1.46 -0.82
CA VAL A 107 8.07 -2.12 -1.90
C VAL A 107 7.72 -3.62 -1.93
N ASN A 108 6.45 -3.93 -2.14
CA ASN A 108 5.95 -5.31 -2.02
C ASN A 108 6.13 -6.13 -3.31
N LEU A 109 6.18 -5.46 -4.46
CA LEU A 109 6.44 -6.04 -5.80
C LEU A 109 7.68 -5.41 -6.46
N GLY A 110 8.50 -4.72 -5.68
CA GLY A 110 9.68 -4.01 -6.14
C GLY A 110 9.42 -2.57 -6.63
N PRO A 111 10.49 -1.81 -6.91
CA PRO A 111 10.43 -0.46 -7.49
C PRO A 111 10.14 -0.48 -9.00
N PHE A 112 10.01 0.69 -9.62
CA PHE A 112 9.91 0.78 -11.08
C PHE A 112 11.08 0.04 -11.78
N PRO A 113 10.81 -0.81 -12.80
CA PRO A 113 11.83 -1.63 -13.45
C PRO A 113 12.95 -0.82 -14.12
N ASP A 114 12.60 0.33 -14.72
CA ASP A 114 13.54 1.17 -15.47
C ASP A 114 14.69 1.71 -14.61
N TYR A 115 14.54 1.71 -13.29
CA TYR A 115 15.55 2.22 -12.37
C TYR A 115 16.57 1.15 -11.94
N LYS A 116 16.35 -0.12 -12.33
CA LYS A 116 17.20 -1.26 -11.94
C LYS A 116 18.65 -1.11 -12.43
N SER A 117 18.86 -0.63 -13.65
CA SER A 117 20.19 -0.51 -14.26
C SER A 117 20.98 0.68 -13.71
N GLY A 118 20.34 1.83 -13.48
CA GLY A 118 20.99 3.02 -12.96
C GLY A 118 21.10 3.04 -11.44
N MET A 119 19.94 3.08 -10.76
CA MET A 119 19.85 3.21 -9.31
C MET A 119 20.23 1.92 -8.60
N GLY A 120 19.87 0.76 -9.16
CA GLY A 120 20.22 -0.56 -8.61
C GLY A 120 21.72 -0.85 -8.60
N MET A 121 22.50 -0.35 -9.57
CA MET A 121 23.97 -0.48 -9.56
C MET A 121 24.64 0.49 -8.56
N LEU A 122 24.05 1.67 -8.32
CA LEU A 122 24.62 2.68 -7.42
C LEU A 122 24.27 2.43 -5.96
N MET A 123 23.13 1.80 -5.67
CA MET A 123 22.57 1.67 -4.31
C MET A 123 22.78 0.30 -3.63
N GLY A 124 23.65 -0.57 -4.16
CA GLY A 124 24.12 -1.78 -3.45
C GLY A 124 22.99 -2.67 -2.89
N SER A 125 22.74 -2.58 -1.58
CA SER A 125 21.67 -3.31 -0.87
C SER A 125 20.26 -3.10 -1.45
N ALA A 126 20.01 -1.97 -2.13
CA ALA A 126 18.73 -1.71 -2.78
C ALA A 126 18.47 -2.63 -4.00
N ALA A 127 19.48 -3.28 -4.58
CA ALA A 127 19.30 -4.19 -5.72
C ALA A 127 18.39 -5.38 -5.38
N GLU A 128 18.39 -5.83 -4.12
CA GLU A 128 17.48 -6.88 -3.60
C GLU A 128 16.01 -6.48 -3.72
N LEU A 129 15.69 -5.18 -3.69
CA LEU A 129 14.31 -4.71 -3.81
C LEU A 129 13.66 -5.10 -5.14
N TRP A 130 14.45 -5.24 -6.22
CA TRP A 130 13.92 -5.73 -7.50
C TRP A 130 13.69 -7.24 -7.53
N GLU A 131 14.15 -7.99 -6.54
CA GLU A 131 13.82 -9.42 -6.41
C GLU A 131 12.36 -9.63 -5.98
N PHE A 132 11.73 -8.63 -5.33
CA PHE A 132 10.28 -8.63 -5.05
C PHE A 132 9.43 -8.62 -6.32
N ALA A 133 9.99 -8.23 -7.47
CA ALA A 133 9.28 -8.29 -8.76
C ALA A 133 9.16 -9.73 -9.31
N ASN A 134 9.81 -10.71 -8.67
CA ASN A 134 9.73 -12.11 -9.04
C ASN A 134 9.05 -12.89 -7.91
N SER A 135 7.86 -13.44 -8.15
CA SER A 135 7.13 -14.24 -7.16
C SER A 135 7.91 -15.50 -6.72
N GLU A 136 8.86 -15.97 -7.53
CA GLU A 136 9.67 -17.15 -7.22
C GLU A 136 10.95 -16.86 -6.43
N SER A 137 11.29 -15.59 -6.20
CA SER A 137 12.46 -15.22 -5.40
C SER A 137 12.26 -15.61 -3.93
N GLU A 138 13.36 -15.86 -3.23
CA GLU A 138 13.34 -16.23 -1.81
C GLU A 138 12.69 -15.13 -0.96
N VAL A 139 12.97 -13.85 -1.27
CA VAL A 139 12.41 -12.72 -0.52
C VAL A 139 10.90 -12.58 -0.73
N SER A 140 10.40 -12.80 -1.96
CA SER A 140 8.95 -12.80 -2.25
C SER A 140 8.25 -13.94 -1.53
N LYS A 141 8.79 -15.16 -1.61
CA LYS A 141 8.23 -16.33 -0.93
C LYS A 141 8.17 -16.15 0.58
N ARG A 142 9.23 -15.60 1.16
CA ARG A 142 9.27 -15.28 2.59
C ARG A 142 8.24 -14.22 2.96
N TYR A 143 8.11 -13.17 2.15
CA TYR A 143 7.13 -12.11 2.39
C TYR A 143 5.70 -12.64 2.30
N GLU A 144 5.38 -13.43 1.27
CA GLU A 144 4.07 -14.08 1.12
C GLU A 144 3.73 -15.00 2.30
N ALA A 145 4.70 -15.81 2.75
CA ALA A 145 4.52 -16.67 3.92
C ALA A 145 4.22 -15.84 5.18
N SER A 146 5.02 -14.80 5.44
CA SER A 146 4.79 -13.89 6.57
C SER A 146 3.44 -13.18 6.47
N LEU A 147 3.05 -12.72 5.27
CA LEU A 147 1.77 -12.07 5.05
C LEU A 147 0.60 -13.02 5.37
N LYS A 148 0.67 -14.27 4.93
CA LYS A 148 -0.32 -15.30 5.26
C LYS A 148 -0.39 -15.55 6.76
N THR A 149 0.74 -15.66 7.44
CA THR A 149 0.79 -15.80 8.91
C THR A 149 0.09 -14.64 9.61
N VAL A 150 0.40 -13.39 9.26
CA VAL A 150 -0.18 -12.22 9.95
C VAL A 150 -1.68 -12.08 9.66
N LEU A 151 -2.12 -12.33 8.42
CA LEU A 151 -3.55 -12.24 8.08
C LEU A 151 -4.37 -13.35 8.76
N ALA A 152 -3.84 -14.57 8.81
CA ALA A 152 -4.47 -15.70 9.50
C ALA A 152 -4.60 -15.45 11.02
N TYR A 153 -3.66 -14.73 11.61
CA TYR A 153 -3.74 -14.30 13.02
C TYR A 153 -4.83 -13.24 13.26
N GLY A 154 -5.18 -12.44 12.23
CA GLY A 154 -6.16 -11.37 12.35
C GLY A 154 -5.59 -9.96 12.23
N VAL A 155 -4.36 -9.81 11.73
CA VAL A 155 -3.77 -8.48 11.52
C VAL A 155 -4.52 -7.74 10.40
N ARG A 156 -4.90 -6.47 10.66
CA ARG A 156 -5.46 -5.56 9.65
C ARG A 156 -4.33 -4.79 8.98
N ILE A 157 -4.22 -4.91 7.66
CA ILE A 157 -3.20 -4.20 6.89
C ILE A 157 -3.86 -3.18 5.98
N THR A 158 -3.55 -1.91 6.22
CA THR A 158 -3.96 -0.78 5.38
C THR A 158 -2.79 -0.40 4.49
N TYR A 159 -2.85 -0.77 3.22
CA TYR A 159 -1.86 -0.32 2.24
C TYR A 159 -2.29 1.01 1.62
N VAL A 160 -1.36 1.97 1.60
CA VAL A 160 -1.57 3.30 1.02
C VAL A 160 -0.44 3.61 0.05
N GLY A 161 -0.76 3.78 -1.24
CA GLY A 161 0.17 4.25 -2.26
C GLY A 161 -0.03 5.73 -2.57
N SER A 162 1.01 6.46 -2.97
CA SER A 162 0.80 7.80 -3.57
C SER A 162 0.47 7.65 -5.04
N ILE A 163 -0.51 8.42 -5.53
CA ILE A 163 -0.89 8.40 -6.95
C ILE A 163 0.25 8.81 -7.88
N ASP A 164 1.16 9.67 -7.40
CA ASP A 164 2.29 10.21 -8.14
C ASP A 164 3.64 9.79 -7.53
N ASP A 165 3.69 8.60 -6.93
CA ASP A 165 4.94 8.02 -6.45
C ASP A 165 5.94 7.90 -7.61
N GLN A 166 7.13 8.44 -7.41
CA GLN A 166 8.19 8.48 -8.41
C GLN A 166 9.16 7.30 -8.29
N LEU A 167 9.03 6.42 -7.28
CA LEU A 167 9.95 5.32 -7.00
C LEU A 167 9.27 3.96 -6.98
N VAL A 168 8.07 3.88 -6.40
CA VAL A 168 7.33 2.65 -6.17
C VAL A 168 6.03 2.69 -6.96
N PRO A 169 5.78 1.73 -7.87
CA PRO A 169 4.52 1.66 -8.59
C PRO A 169 3.35 1.42 -7.63
N ILE A 170 2.18 1.98 -7.92
CA ILE A 170 1.01 1.86 -7.04
C ILE A 170 0.59 0.38 -6.83
N GLU A 171 0.71 -0.48 -7.85
CA GLU A 171 0.46 -1.93 -7.72
C GLU A 171 1.33 -2.59 -6.63
N SER A 172 2.59 -2.14 -6.52
CA SER A 172 3.54 -2.55 -5.49
C SER A 172 3.12 -1.98 -4.14
N ALA A 173 2.85 -0.67 -4.08
CA ALA A 173 2.48 0.02 -2.85
C ALA A 173 1.23 -0.57 -2.16
N ILE A 174 0.22 -0.96 -2.96
CA ILE A 174 -1.05 -1.53 -2.45
C ILE A 174 -1.10 -3.06 -2.44
N TYR A 175 0.01 -3.72 -2.79
CA TYR A 175 0.15 -5.16 -2.96
C TYR A 175 -1.06 -5.79 -3.67
N SER A 176 -1.25 -5.38 -4.93
CA SER A 176 -2.43 -5.72 -5.73
C SER A 176 -2.74 -7.23 -5.86
N PRO A 177 -1.73 -8.14 -5.97
CA PRO A 177 -1.98 -9.57 -6.16
C PRO A 177 -2.66 -10.28 -4.99
N ALA A 178 -2.62 -9.71 -3.78
CA ALA A 178 -3.24 -10.32 -2.60
C ALA A 178 -4.74 -10.04 -2.52
N SER A 179 -5.50 -10.98 -1.97
CA SER A 179 -6.93 -10.85 -1.69
C SER A 179 -7.21 -11.46 -0.32
N HIS A 180 -7.65 -10.61 0.61
CA HIS A 180 -8.05 -11.01 1.95
C HIS A 180 -8.93 -9.92 2.59
N PRO A 181 -9.99 -10.24 3.36
CA PRO A 181 -10.87 -9.22 3.97
C PRO A 181 -10.18 -8.25 4.95
N TYR A 182 -9.07 -8.66 5.58
CA TYR A 182 -8.26 -7.79 6.43
C TYR A 182 -7.25 -6.91 5.67
N ILE A 183 -7.31 -6.87 4.35
CA ILE A 183 -6.52 -5.95 3.54
C ILE A 183 -7.41 -4.79 3.10
N TYR A 184 -7.05 -3.57 3.50
CA TYR A 184 -7.65 -2.34 3.00
C TYR A 184 -6.65 -1.59 2.12
N ARG A 185 -7.10 -1.08 0.98
CA ARG A 185 -6.29 -0.33 0.02
C ARG A 185 -6.79 1.09 -0.12
N ALA A 186 -5.86 2.02 -0.09
CA ALA A 186 -6.13 3.42 -0.36
C ALA A 186 -5.05 4.04 -1.26
N VAL A 187 -5.39 5.17 -1.84
CA VAL A 187 -4.46 6.02 -2.59
C VAL A 187 -4.41 7.39 -1.92
N PHE A 188 -3.19 7.88 -1.69
CA PHE A 188 -2.92 9.23 -1.27
C PHE A 188 -2.83 10.15 -2.49
N ILE A 189 -3.50 11.30 -2.42
CA ILE A 189 -3.54 12.30 -3.47
C ILE A 189 -3.27 13.66 -2.83
N ASP A 190 -2.13 14.26 -3.14
CA ASP A 190 -1.83 15.61 -2.68
C ASP A 190 -2.66 16.64 -3.48
N GLY A 191 -3.70 17.17 -2.84
CA GLY A 191 -4.59 18.18 -3.41
C GLY A 191 -3.90 19.50 -3.80
N ARG A 192 -2.64 19.72 -3.39
CA ARG A 192 -1.84 20.88 -3.81
C ARG A 192 -1.30 20.71 -5.23
N ILE A 193 -1.13 19.47 -5.70
CA ILE A 193 -0.57 19.13 -7.00
C ILE A 193 -1.64 18.58 -7.94
N HIS A 194 -2.56 17.78 -7.41
CA HIS A 194 -3.61 17.15 -8.19
C HIS A 194 -4.96 17.77 -7.85
N ALA A 195 -5.61 18.35 -8.87
CA ALA A 195 -7.04 18.62 -8.76
C ALA A 195 -7.81 17.28 -8.80
N PRO A 196 -8.98 17.17 -8.15
CA PRO A 196 -9.87 16.03 -8.37
C PRO A 196 -10.19 15.91 -9.86
N ASP A 197 -9.69 14.85 -10.48
CA ASP A 197 -9.89 14.57 -11.90
C ASP A 197 -10.27 13.10 -12.11
N PHE A 198 -10.57 12.77 -13.36
CA PHE A 198 -10.95 11.42 -13.74
C PHE A 198 -9.96 10.36 -13.26
N ILE A 199 -8.65 10.63 -13.32
CA ILE A 199 -7.65 9.61 -13.00
C ILE A 199 -7.58 9.35 -11.50
N ALA A 200 -7.67 10.39 -10.69
CA ALA A 200 -7.79 10.30 -9.24
C ALA A 200 -9.00 9.47 -8.83
N HIS A 201 -10.17 9.76 -9.43
CA HIS A 201 -11.40 9.04 -9.14
C HIS A 201 -11.32 7.58 -9.62
N LEU A 202 -10.76 7.32 -10.80
CA LEU A 202 -10.63 5.97 -11.35
C LEU A 202 -9.74 5.07 -10.47
N VAL A 203 -8.62 5.59 -9.97
CA VAL A 203 -7.74 4.84 -9.06
C VAL A 203 -8.44 4.59 -7.72
N GLY A 204 -9.13 5.59 -7.17
CA GLY A 204 -9.94 5.43 -5.96
C GLY A 204 -11.05 4.39 -6.13
N PHE A 205 -11.73 4.39 -7.28
CA PHE A 205 -12.76 3.42 -7.65
C PHE A 205 -12.19 2.01 -7.70
N ALA A 206 -11.03 1.82 -8.33
CA ALA A 206 -10.36 0.53 -8.37
C ALA A 206 -9.97 0.02 -6.96
N CYS A 207 -9.45 0.89 -6.08
CA CYS A 207 -9.21 0.54 -4.68
C CYS A 207 -10.50 0.13 -3.97
N LYS A 208 -11.61 0.87 -4.16
CA LYS A 208 -12.92 0.55 -3.60
C LYS A 208 -13.41 -0.83 -4.04
N LEU A 209 -13.33 -1.15 -5.33
CA LEU A 209 -13.69 -2.48 -5.84
C LEU A 209 -12.89 -3.59 -5.14
N ARG A 210 -11.57 -3.42 -5.06
CA ARG A 210 -10.69 -4.41 -4.39
C ARG A 210 -11.02 -4.56 -2.90
N ASN A 211 -11.36 -3.48 -2.20
CA ASN A 211 -11.78 -3.52 -0.79
C ASN A 211 -13.14 -4.20 -0.60
N LEU A 212 -14.00 -4.21 -1.63
CA LEU A 212 -15.27 -4.92 -1.66
C LEU A 212 -15.15 -6.38 -2.14
N GLY A 213 -13.93 -6.84 -2.45
CA GLY A 213 -13.69 -8.17 -3.00
C GLY A 213 -14.01 -8.31 -4.49
N VAL A 214 -14.24 -7.19 -5.20
CA VAL A 214 -14.48 -7.16 -6.65
C VAL A 214 -13.15 -6.97 -7.38
N SER A 215 -13.02 -7.62 -8.55
CA SER A 215 -11.84 -7.49 -9.40
C SER A 215 -11.75 -6.09 -10.00
N ASP A 216 -10.55 -5.49 -10.01
CA ASP A 216 -10.25 -4.31 -10.83
C ASP A 216 -9.74 -4.70 -12.23
N HIS A 217 -9.74 -6.00 -12.56
CA HIS A 217 -9.24 -6.58 -13.80
C HIS A 217 -7.77 -6.26 -14.11
N GLY A 218 -6.99 -5.86 -13.10
CA GLY A 218 -5.59 -5.44 -13.28
C GLY A 218 -5.44 -3.97 -13.70
N LEU A 219 -6.47 -3.15 -13.51
CA LEU A 219 -6.43 -1.72 -13.81
C LEU A 219 -5.30 -1.01 -13.07
N ILE A 220 -5.11 -1.28 -11.77
CA ILE A 220 -4.03 -0.67 -10.98
C ILE A 220 -2.66 -1.01 -11.55
N ARG A 221 -2.47 -2.25 -12.01
CA ARG A 221 -1.23 -2.68 -12.69
C ARG A 221 -0.98 -1.87 -13.95
N GLU A 222 -1.99 -1.74 -14.82
CA GLU A 222 -1.85 -1.01 -16.08
C GLU A 222 -1.65 0.50 -15.89
N LEU A 223 -2.23 1.10 -14.85
CA LEU A 223 -2.08 2.51 -14.53
C LEU A 223 -0.77 2.83 -13.79
N SER A 224 -0.08 1.82 -13.24
CA SER A 224 1.11 2.04 -12.43
C SER A 224 2.24 2.77 -13.15
N VAL A 225 2.52 2.44 -14.41
CA VAL A 225 3.59 3.12 -15.18
C VAL A 225 3.17 4.52 -15.65
N PRO A 226 1.97 4.73 -16.23
CA PRO A 226 1.53 6.07 -16.64
C PRO A 226 1.42 7.10 -15.50
N LEU A 227 1.21 6.64 -14.27
CA LEU A 227 1.07 7.47 -13.08
C LEU A 227 2.40 7.81 -12.38
N ALA A 228 3.53 7.25 -12.84
CA ALA A 228 4.82 7.48 -12.22
C ALA A 228 5.14 8.98 -12.08
N GLY A 229 5.50 9.37 -10.86
CA GLY A 229 5.88 10.74 -10.53
C GLY A 229 7.20 11.17 -11.20
N SER A 230 7.47 12.48 -11.15
CA SER A 230 8.73 13.03 -11.64
C SER A 230 9.91 12.63 -10.75
N LEU A 231 10.95 12.02 -11.32
CA LEU A 231 12.24 11.85 -10.64
C LEU A 231 12.94 13.19 -10.37
N TYR A 232 12.59 14.24 -11.12
CA TYR A 232 13.13 15.58 -10.96
C TYR A 232 12.16 16.39 -10.09
N GLY A 233 12.44 16.41 -8.78
CA GLY A 233 11.68 17.22 -7.80
C GLY A 233 10.30 16.68 -7.41
N GLY A 234 9.94 15.45 -7.80
CA GLY A 234 8.75 14.80 -7.27
C GLY A 234 8.97 14.30 -5.84
N GLU A 235 7.92 14.41 -5.03
CA GLU A 235 7.93 14.03 -3.61
C GLU A 235 6.79 13.05 -3.28
N GLY A 236 6.18 12.42 -4.29
CA GLY A 236 5.03 11.51 -4.12
C GLY A 236 5.32 10.34 -3.18
N HIS A 237 6.51 9.74 -3.29
CA HIS A 237 6.93 8.63 -2.44
C HIS A 237 6.98 8.97 -0.95
N SER A 238 7.13 10.24 -0.59
CA SER A 238 7.37 10.67 0.78
C SER A 238 6.20 11.44 1.40
N ARG A 239 5.51 12.27 0.63
CA ARG A 239 4.46 13.16 1.18
C ARG A 239 3.34 12.44 1.93
N LEU A 240 3.01 11.21 1.54
CA LEU A 240 1.92 10.45 2.19
C LEU A 240 2.17 10.18 3.68
N TYR A 241 3.43 10.03 4.11
CA TYR A 241 3.72 9.74 5.52
C TYR A 241 3.68 10.97 6.43
N ASP A 242 3.53 12.16 5.86
CA ASP A 242 3.37 13.41 6.61
C ASP A 242 1.87 13.75 6.82
N ASP A 243 0.95 12.98 6.24
CA ASP A 243 -0.50 13.19 6.38
C ASP A 243 -1.08 12.31 7.47
N GLY A 244 -1.54 12.93 8.57
CA GLY A 244 -2.15 12.24 9.70
C GLY A 244 -3.36 11.37 9.34
N GLN A 245 -4.10 11.71 8.28
CA GLN A 245 -5.28 10.94 7.86
C GLN A 245 -4.92 9.53 7.35
N VAL A 246 -3.69 9.33 6.88
CA VAL A 246 -3.19 8.00 6.48
C VAL A 246 -3.11 7.07 7.69
N TYR A 247 -2.67 7.61 8.83
CA TYR A 247 -2.61 6.88 10.10
C TYR A 247 -4.00 6.68 10.71
N ASP A 248 -4.85 7.71 10.68
CA ASP A 248 -6.24 7.63 11.16
C ASP A 248 -7.01 6.53 10.41
N LEU A 249 -6.84 6.42 9.10
CA LEU A 249 -7.44 5.35 8.29
C LEU A 249 -6.97 3.95 8.72
N ALA A 250 -5.67 3.78 9.00
CA ALA A 250 -5.14 2.50 9.44
C ALA A 250 -5.66 2.09 10.83
N ILE A 251 -5.82 3.06 11.71
CA ILE A 251 -6.35 2.88 13.06
C ILE A 251 -7.84 2.55 13.02
N ALA A 252 -8.63 3.30 12.26
CA ALA A 252 -10.04 3.01 12.04
C ALA A 252 -10.22 1.62 11.42
N HIS A 253 -9.43 1.25 10.41
CA HIS A 253 -9.46 -0.10 9.85
C HIS A 253 -9.19 -1.18 10.91
N ALA A 254 -8.21 -0.99 11.79
CA ALA A 254 -7.87 -1.95 12.83
C ALA A 254 -8.94 -2.07 13.93
N LEU A 255 -9.55 -0.95 14.32
CA LEU A 255 -10.44 -0.88 15.49
C LEU A 255 -11.92 -1.04 15.14
N GLU A 256 -12.35 -0.57 13.97
CA GLU A 256 -13.75 -0.44 13.57
C GLU A 256 -14.21 -1.54 12.60
N THR A 257 -13.31 -2.44 12.17
CA THR A 257 -13.69 -3.61 11.38
C THR A 257 -13.85 -4.87 12.22
N THR A 258 -14.84 -5.69 11.85
CA THR A 258 -15.13 -6.96 12.51
C THR A 258 -14.16 -8.06 12.11
N ASN A 259 -14.02 -9.07 12.95
CA ASN A 259 -13.32 -10.30 12.57
C ASN A 259 -14.12 -11.05 11.50
N VAL A 260 -13.40 -11.64 10.54
CA VAL A 260 -13.91 -12.68 9.66
C VAL A 260 -13.52 -14.06 10.18
N GLY A 261 -14.14 -15.11 9.68
CA GLY A 261 -13.76 -16.49 10.00
C GLY A 261 -12.40 -16.88 9.42
N ASP A 262 -12.14 -18.18 9.35
CA ASP A 262 -10.93 -18.72 8.72
C ASP A 262 -11.01 -18.55 7.19
N VAL A 263 -10.52 -17.41 6.70
CA VAL A 263 -10.46 -17.07 5.28
C VAL A 263 -8.99 -17.12 4.85
N PRO A 264 -8.63 -17.96 3.86
CA PRO A 264 -7.25 -17.99 3.37
C PRO A 264 -6.92 -16.70 2.62
N CYS A 265 -5.68 -16.21 2.78
CA CYS A 265 -5.15 -15.15 1.92
C CYS A 265 -4.76 -15.75 0.56
N GLU A 266 -5.44 -15.31 -0.49
CA GLU A 266 -5.12 -15.66 -1.87
C GLU A 266 -4.14 -14.64 -2.43
N ILE A 267 -3.03 -15.13 -3.01
CA ILE A 267 -2.04 -14.28 -3.67
C ILE A 267 -1.87 -14.82 -5.08
N HIS A 268 -2.30 -14.06 -6.07
CA HIS A 268 -2.17 -14.44 -7.46
C HIS A 268 -0.70 -14.39 -7.88
N LYS A 269 -0.28 -15.35 -8.71
CA LYS A 269 1.06 -15.32 -9.29
C LYS A 269 1.24 -14.03 -10.09
N PHE A 270 2.36 -13.36 -9.89
CA PHE A 270 2.68 -12.11 -10.56
C PHE A 270 4.07 -12.16 -11.16
N GLU A 271 4.28 -11.27 -12.11
CA GLU A 271 5.59 -10.97 -12.68
C GLU A 271 5.82 -9.46 -12.58
N GLY A 272 7.09 -9.07 -12.59
CA GLY A 272 7.48 -7.66 -12.55
C GLY A 272 6.77 -6.86 -13.62
N LEU A 273 6.61 -5.55 -13.38
CA LEU A 273 6.04 -4.66 -14.38
C LEU A 273 6.85 -4.77 -15.68
N THR A 274 6.16 -5.08 -16.77
CA THR A 274 6.71 -5.11 -18.12
C THR A 274 5.97 -4.07 -18.96
N THR A 275 6.48 -3.82 -20.17
CA THR A 275 5.82 -2.90 -21.10
C THR A 275 4.38 -3.37 -21.37
N SER A 276 3.42 -2.57 -20.91
CA SER A 276 1.98 -2.82 -21.06
C SER A 276 1.60 -3.04 -22.53
N ASN A 277 0.81 -4.08 -22.79
CA ASN A 277 0.20 -4.31 -24.09
C ASN A 277 -0.80 -3.15 -24.35
N PRO A 278 -0.62 -2.34 -25.40
CA PRO A 278 -1.43 -1.14 -25.62
C PRO A 278 -2.93 -1.43 -25.82
N TYR A 279 -3.28 -2.68 -26.13
CA TYR A 279 -4.66 -3.10 -26.32
C TYR A 279 -5.34 -3.59 -25.04
N LEU A 280 -4.62 -3.76 -23.92
CA LEU A 280 -5.18 -4.39 -22.73
C LEU A 280 -6.10 -3.46 -21.93
N LEU A 281 -5.71 -2.20 -21.75
CA LEU A 281 -6.44 -1.23 -20.94
C LEU A 281 -7.94 -1.08 -21.31
N PRO A 282 -8.34 -1.02 -22.59
CA PRO A 282 -9.76 -1.00 -22.95
C PRO A 282 -10.52 -2.27 -22.52
N TRP A 283 -9.89 -3.44 -22.60
CA TRP A 283 -10.51 -4.70 -22.17
C TRP A 283 -10.68 -4.75 -20.65
N ILE A 284 -9.68 -4.28 -19.90
CA ILE A 284 -9.76 -4.16 -18.45
C ILE A 284 -10.90 -3.25 -18.05
N MET A 285 -10.97 -2.05 -18.63
CA MET A 285 -12.05 -1.11 -18.32
C MET A 285 -13.42 -1.68 -18.67
N ARG A 286 -13.55 -2.36 -19.80
CA ARG A 286 -14.79 -3.06 -20.13
C ARG A 286 -15.13 -4.13 -19.10
N GLY A 287 -14.18 -4.96 -18.70
CA GLY A 287 -14.39 -6.00 -17.69
C GLY A 287 -14.87 -5.42 -16.37
N LEU A 288 -14.21 -4.36 -15.91
CA LEU A 288 -14.54 -3.63 -14.69
C LEU A 288 -15.96 -3.04 -14.74
N LEU A 289 -16.36 -2.40 -15.84
CA LEU A 289 -17.72 -1.85 -15.99
C LEU A 289 -18.80 -2.92 -16.13
N GLU A 290 -18.44 -4.12 -16.57
CA GLU A 290 -19.37 -5.24 -16.75
C GLU A 290 -19.51 -6.11 -15.48
N GLU A 291 -18.74 -5.84 -14.43
CA GLU A 291 -18.93 -6.48 -13.12
C GLU A 291 -20.36 -6.24 -12.61
N ASP A 292 -21.01 -7.30 -12.13
CA ASP A 292 -22.42 -7.21 -11.72
C ASP A 292 -22.61 -6.20 -10.58
N PHE A 293 -21.70 -6.20 -9.61
CA PHE A 293 -21.71 -5.23 -8.51
C PHE A 293 -21.54 -3.78 -9.00
N VAL A 294 -20.72 -3.57 -10.04
CA VAL A 294 -20.50 -2.23 -10.62
C VAL A 294 -21.76 -1.74 -11.31
N LYS A 295 -22.41 -2.59 -12.10
CA LYS A 295 -23.65 -2.25 -12.82
C LYS A 295 -24.83 -2.00 -11.88
N THR A 296 -24.91 -2.70 -10.75
CA THR A 296 -26.06 -2.59 -9.83
C THR A 296 -25.82 -1.57 -8.73
N GLU A 297 -24.80 -1.78 -7.90
CA GLU A 297 -24.59 -1.01 -6.66
C GLU A 297 -23.78 0.27 -6.88
N LEU A 298 -23.00 0.37 -7.96
CA LEU A 298 -22.10 1.50 -8.24
C LEU A 298 -22.41 2.23 -9.55
N SER A 299 -23.65 2.12 -10.03
CA SER A 299 -24.08 2.72 -11.31
C SER A 299 -23.93 4.25 -11.33
N THR A 300 -24.35 4.94 -10.27
CA THR A 300 -24.22 6.42 -10.17
C THR A 300 -22.76 6.89 -10.15
N GLU A 301 -21.89 6.17 -9.45
CA GLU A 301 -20.45 6.49 -9.40
C GLU A 301 -19.79 6.20 -10.76
N THR A 302 -20.24 5.15 -11.43
CA THR A 302 -19.84 4.86 -12.81
C THR A 302 -20.22 6.03 -13.72
N GLU A 303 -21.48 6.46 -13.75
CA GLU A 303 -21.94 7.61 -14.54
C GLU A 303 -21.11 8.89 -14.29
N GLU A 304 -20.72 9.14 -13.05
CA GLU A 304 -19.85 10.26 -12.70
C GLU A 304 -18.42 10.08 -13.22
N LEU A 305 -17.85 8.87 -13.17
CA LEU A 305 -16.56 8.57 -13.82
C LEU A 305 -16.62 8.83 -15.33
N LEU A 306 -17.73 8.48 -15.99
CA LEU A 306 -17.93 8.70 -17.42
C LEU A 306 -17.94 10.19 -17.75
N ARG A 307 -18.71 10.96 -16.98
CA ARG A 307 -18.78 12.41 -17.12
C ARG A 307 -17.42 13.07 -16.92
N GLN A 308 -16.67 12.63 -15.90
CA GLN A 308 -15.32 13.14 -15.66
C GLN A 308 -14.37 12.76 -16.79
N PHE A 309 -14.48 11.57 -17.38
CA PHE A 309 -13.65 11.14 -18.51
C PHE A 309 -13.81 12.06 -19.73
N ASP A 310 -15.05 12.39 -20.07
CA ASP A 310 -15.37 13.31 -21.18
C ASP A 310 -14.70 14.68 -20.97
N ASP A 311 -14.80 15.22 -19.75
CA ASP A 311 -14.25 16.52 -19.37
C ASP A 311 -12.72 16.51 -19.15
N TRP A 312 -12.13 15.32 -18.94
CA TRP A 312 -10.73 15.18 -18.53
C TRP A 312 -9.74 15.63 -19.60
N LYS A 313 -8.80 16.50 -19.23
CA LYS A 313 -7.76 17.01 -20.15
C LYS A 313 -6.38 16.70 -19.59
N PRO A 314 -5.85 15.48 -19.83
CA PRO A 314 -4.56 15.08 -19.27
C PRO A 314 -3.43 15.96 -19.79
N THR A 315 -2.48 16.28 -18.90
CA THR A 315 -1.36 17.18 -19.20
C THR A 315 -0.13 16.43 -19.70
N THR A 316 0.18 15.29 -19.09
CA THR A 316 1.37 14.48 -19.41
C THR A 316 1.16 13.63 -20.67
N LYS A 317 2.26 13.31 -21.37
CA LYS A 317 2.22 12.43 -22.55
C LYS A 317 1.64 11.05 -22.20
N ALA A 318 1.99 10.50 -21.05
CA ALA A 318 1.53 9.21 -20.59
C ALA A 318 0.00 9.20 -20.35
N LEU A 319 -0.53 10.22 -19.66
CA LEU A 319 -1.97 10.29 -19.40
C LEU A 319 -2.79 10.62 -20.66
N LYS A 320 -2.22 11.38 -21.61
CA LYS A 320 -2.84 11.56 -22.94
C LYS A 320 -2.98 10.25 -23.70
N ASP A 321 -1.97 9.39 -23.61
CA ASP A 321 -2.01 8.05 -24.21
C ASP A 321 -3.03 7.14 -23.49
N VAL A 322 -3.10 7.20 -22.15
CA VAL A 322 -4.18 6.54 -21.38
C VAL A 322 -5.55 7.00 -21.87
N LYS A 323 -5.80 8.30 -21.96
CA LYS A 323 -7.09 8.83 -22.46
C LYS A 323 -7.39 8.29 -23.86
N TYR A 324 -6.42 8.37 -24.77
CA TYR A 324 -6.59 7.88 -26.14
C TYR A 324 -6.96 6.40 -26.20
N ARG A 325 -6.32 5.54 -25.40
CA ARG A 325 -6.67 4.11 -25.34
C ARG A 325 -8.10 3.92 -24.82
N LEU A 326 -8.49 4.68 -23.79
CA LEU A 326 -9.83 4.59 -23.20
C LEU A 326 -10.95 5.14 -24.09
N GLU A 327 -10.66 5.97 -25.09
CA GLU A 327 -11.67 6.40 -26.07
C GLU A 327 -12.35 5.20 -26.76
N ALA A 328 -11.66 4.06 -26.90
CA ALA A 328 -12.22 2.85 -27.50
C ALA A 328 -13.42 2.27 -26.70
N VAL A 329 -13.47 2.53 -25.39
CA VAL A 329 -14.57 2.11 -24.53
C VAL A 329 -15.58 3.23 -24.28
N ARG A 330 -15.41 4.44 -24.85
CA ARG A 330 -16.31 5.60 -24.70
C ARG A 330 -17.77 5.41 -25.10
N SER A 331 -18.11 4.36 -25.85
CA SER A 331 -19.49 4.02 -26.20
C SER A 331 -20.19 3.11 -25.16
N LYS A 332 -19.46 2.75 -24.11
CA LYS A 332 -19.81 1.82 -23.02
C LYS A 332 -19.46 2.40 -21.65
N LEU A 333 -18.36 3.16 -21.58
CA LEU A 333 -18.22 4.37 -20.80
C LEU A 333 -19.19 5.45 -21.31
#